data_AF-A0A176VY32-F1
#
_entry.id   AF-A0A176VY32-F1
#
_cell.length_a   1.000
_cell.length_b   1.000
_cell.length_c   1.000
_cell.angle_alpha   90.00
_cell.angle_beta   90.00
_cell.angle_gamma   90.00
#
_symmetry.space_group_name_H-M   'P 1'
#
loop_
_entity.id
_entity.type
_entity.pdbx_description
1 polymer ?
#
loop_
_entity_poly.entity_id
_entity_poly.type
_entity_poly.pdbx_seq_one_letter_code
_entity_poly.pdbx_strand_id
1 'polypeptide(L)'
;MAIVAEEKSENGITDQFQAKEVPIQTVTEIVMSYEIPDLVFPYELVDPHPKSTMLIRMSHDWLASHGVDQRLGPEIWYRLVQHNTPDILTYILEDVDDKEFLLFCKFMLVLYSVDTLLDDTAIGKEWRYLWFSFSKSSSYSSCDLKLSHVALAWKEFWAEYQSYSMPYDYNVVVDAIISRTGPGIPMELFHSDPMQRLLLTVTDAVSWDNDIFSVYKECIVNKDKHNLVHIISEEQGCTYSKAVEFARQMIDDTIMDMEAAISDLRKAAPEGALHAVEKYASTCRNWVSGSHAWHAKSLRYKAHP
;
A
#
# COMPACT_ATOMS: atom_id res chain seq x y z
N MET A 1 -16.29 13.50 28.20
CA MET A 1 -16.96 12.43 28.96
C MET A 1 -17.53 11.48 27.93
N ALA A 2 -16.90 10.33 27.72
CA ALA A 2 -17.46 9.28 26.88
C ALA A 2 -17.67 8.09 27.82
N ILE A 3 -18.92 7.69 28.00
CA ILE A 3 -19.29 6.48 28.72
C ILE A 3 -19.35 5.40 27.65
N VAL A 4 -18.48 4.40 27.73
CA VAL A 4 -18.60 3.19 26.90
C VAL A 4 -19.65 2.31 27.56
N ALA A 5 -20.75 2.08 26.85
CA ALA A 5 -21.76 1.10 27.25
C ALA A 5 -21.49 -0.19 26.47
N GLU A 6 -21.18 -1.28 27.18
CA GLU A 6 -21.37 -2.62 26.65
C GLU A 6 -22.69 -3.18 27.19
N GLU A 7 -23.56 -3.59 26.28
CA GLU A 7 -24.77 -4.36 26.59
C GLU A 7 -24.41 -5.84 26.49
N LYS A 8 -24.33 -6.54 27.64
CA LYS A 8 -24.39 -8.00 27.70
C LYS A 8 -25.54 -8.43 28.58
N SER A 9 -26.40 -9.27 28.03
CA SER A 9 -27.50 -9.91 28.73
C SER A 9 -26.98 -10.91 29.77
N GLU A 10 -27.34 -10.63 31.01
CA GLU A 10 -27.61 -11.50 32.17
C GLU A 10 -26.95 -12.90 32.21
N ASN A 11 -25.96 -13.07 33.08
CA ASN A 11 -26.18 -13.70 34.39
C ASN A 11 -24.90 -13.80 35.23
N GLY A 12 -24.94 -13.17 36.41
CA GLY A 12 -24.30 -13.63 37.65
C GLY A 12 -22.77 -13.68 37.73
N ILE A 13 -22.19 -12.72 38.46
CA ILE A 13 -21.38 -12.89 39.69
C ILE A 13 -20.60 -11.59 39.94
N THR A 14 -20.83 -11.03 41.13
CA THR A 14 -20.09 -9.95 41.76
C THR A 14 -18.61 -10.31 41.97
N ASP A 15 -17.67 -9.49 41.47
CA ASP A 15 -16.58 -8.96 42.30
C ASP A 15 -15.72 -7.88 41.60
N GLN A 16 -15.55 -6.78 42.34
CA GLN A 16 -14.50 -5.75 42.31
C GLN A 16 -13.73 -5.47 41.00
N PHE A 17 -14.22 -4.49 40.23
CA PHE A 17 -13.35 -3.66 39.38
C PHE A 17 -13.50 -2.20 39.80
N GLN A 18 -12.51 -1.68 40.54
CA GLN A 18 -12.35 -0.23 40.67
C GLN A 18 -11.81 0.30 39.35
N ALA A 19 -12.68 0.90 38.53
CA ALA A 19 -12.26 1.71 37.40
C ALA A 19 -11.42 2.89 37.95
N LYS A 20 -10.12 2.86 37.74
CA LYS A 20 -9.28 4.05 37.96
C LYS A 20 -9.53 5.00 36.78
N GLU A 21 -10.10 6.16 37.07
CA GLU A 21 -10.15 7.26 36.12
C GLU A 21 -8.71 7.67 35.75
N VAL A 22 -8.35 7.48 34.47
CA VAL A 22 -7.11 8.02 33.92
C VAL A 22 -7.45 9.37 33.28
N PRO A 23 -6.84 10.48 33.73
CA PRO A 23 -7.12 11.81 33.19
C PRO A 23 -6.83 11.89 31.68
N ILE A 24 -7.64 12.65 30.94
CA ILE A 24 -7.52 12.83 29.48
C ILE A 24 -6.13 13.36 29.05
N GLN A 25 -5.44 14.10 29.93
CA GLN A 25 -4.06 14.54 29.68
C GLN A 25 -3.07 13.37 29.53
N THR A 26 -3.31 12.24 30.19
CA THR A 26 -2.44 11.05 30.13
C THR A 26 -2.62 10.27 28.82
N VAL A 27 -3.79 10.33 28.18
CA VAL A 27 -4.04 9.68 26.88
C VAL A 27 -3.22 10.35 25.78
N THR A 28 -3.08 11.68 25.82
CA THR A 28 -2.25 12.41 24.85
C THR A 28 -0.76 12.11 25.00
N GLU A 29 -0.27 11.84 26.22
CA GLU A 29 1.12 11.44 26.48
C GLU A 29 1.40 9.97 26.10
N ILE A 30 0.43 9.06 26.27
CA ILE A 30 0.53 7.65 25.84
C ILE A 30 0.56 7.52 24.30
N VAL A 31 -0.01 8.50 23.59
CA VAL A 31 -0.10 8.55 22.12
C VAL A 31 1.21 9.02 21.45
N MET A 32 2.21 9.51 22.20
CA MET A 32 3.21 10.44 21.66
C MET A 32 4.69 9.99 21.69
N SER A 33 5.01 8.71 21.79
CA SER A 33 6.37 8.26 21.44
C SER A 33 6.41 6.79 21.05
N TYR A 34 6.12 6.50 19.78
CA TYR A 34 6.71 5.32 19.14
C TYR A 34 7.86 5.82 18.26
N GLU A 35 8.89 5.01 18.14
CA GLU A 35 9.94 5.23 17.17
C GLU A 35 9.66 4.32 15.98
N ILE A 36 9.98 4.82 14.80
CA ILE A 36 9.97 3.99 13.60
C ILE A 36 11.10 2.96 13.78
N PRO A 37 10.79 1.66 13.78
CA PRO A 37 11.77 0.63 14.02
C PRO A 37 12.78 0.61 12.86
N ASP A 38 14.05 0.37 13.19
CA ASP A 38 15.09 0.12 12.19
C ASP A 38 14.88 -1.29 11.62
N LEU A 39 14.04 -1.39 10.58
CA LEU A 39 13.81 -2.63 9.84
C LEU A 39 14.99 -2.83 8.89
N VAL A 40 15.82 -3.84 9.19
CA VAL A 40 16.97 -4.18 8.36
C VAL A 40 16.57 -5.25 7.36
N PHE A 41 16.42 -4.85 6.11
CA PHE A 41 16.17 -5.78 5.01
C PHE A 41 17.51 -6.30 4.44
N PRO A 42 17.63 -7.61 4.15
CA PRO A 42 18.86 -8.18 3.59
C PRO A 42 18.99 -7.95 2.07
N TYR A 43 18.28 -6.98 1.51
CA TYR A 43 18.19 -6.71 0.08
C TYR A 43 18.83 -5.36 -0.24
N GLU A 44 19.67 -5.32 -1.26
CA GLU A 44 20.21 -4.06 -1.77
C GLU A 44 19.08 -3.24 -2.41
N LEU A 45 19.15 -1.91 -2.27
CA LEU A 45 18.23 -1.02 -2.97
C LEU A 45 18.65 -0.92 -4.44
N VAL A 46 17.66 -0.87 -5.33
CA VAL A 46 17.90 -0.71 -6.77
C VAL A 46 18.47 0.67 -7.09
N ASP A 47 19.23 0.75 -8.17
CA ASP A 47 19.63 2.02 -8.75
C ASP A 47 18.42 2.73 -9.38
N PRO A 48 18.18 4.01 -9.07
CA PRO A 48 17.08 4.77 -9.65
C PRO A 48 17.17 4.83 -11.18
N HIS A 49 16.03 4.70 -11.86
CA HIS A 49 15.96 4.92 -13.30
C HIS A 49 16.56 6.29 -13.68
N PRO A 50 17.49 6.38 -14.66
CA PRO A 50 18.26 7.60 -14.92
C PRO A 50 17.42 8.83 -15.28
N LYS A 51 16.21 8.62 -15.80
CA LYS A 51 15.25 9.67 -16.17
C LYS A 51 14.06 9.78 -15.21
N SER A 52 14.10 9.13 -14.04
CA SER A 52 12.99 9.07 -13.09
C SER A 52 12.37 10.45 -12.81
N THR A 53 13.19 11.45 -12.47
CA THR A 53 12.73 12.83 -12.22
C THR A 53 11.93 13.42 -13.37
N MET A 54 12.39 13.20 -14.62
CA MET A 54 11.71 13.70 -15.81
C MET A 54 10.39 12.95 -16.05
N LEU A 55 10.40 11.62 -15.95
CA LEU A 55 9.23 10.77 -16.21
C LEU A 55 8.13 10.96 -15.15
N ILE A 56 8.51 11.13 -13.88
CA ILE A 56 7.58 11.45 -12.79
C ILE A 56 6.93 12.81 -13.01
N ARG A 57 7.70 13.82 -13.47
CA ARG A 57 7.11 15.11 -13.84
C ARG A 57 6.11 14.97 -14.99
N MET A 58 6.48 14.22 -16.04
CA MET A 58 5.60 13.97 -17.18
C MET A 58 4.30 13.28 -16.76
N SER A 59 4.32 12.36 -15.78
CA SER A 59 3.09 11.72 -15.30
C SER A 59 2.18 12.70 -14.54
N HIS A 60 2.73 13.66 -13.79
CA HIS A 60 1.92 14.72 -13.16
C HIS A 60 1.30 15.65 -14.20
N ASP A 61 2.07 16.06 -15.22
CA ASP A 61 1.56 16.88 -16.33
C ASP A 61 0.45 16.15 -17.09
N TRP A 62 0.60 14.83 -17.31
CA TRP A 62 -0.43 13.98 -17.90
C TRP A 62 -1.68 13.88 -17.01
N LEU A 63 -1.53 13.74 -15.70
CA LEU A 63 -2.68 13.66 -14.79
C LEU A 63 -3.45 15.00 -14.77
N ALA A 64 -2.73 16.13 -14.80
CA ALA A 64 -3.32 17.46 -14.91
C ALA A 64 -4.01 17.70 -16.27
N SER A 65 -3.47 17.17 -17.37
CA SER A 65 -4.13 17.29 -18.68
C SER A 65 -5.49 16.60 -18.74
N HIS A 66 -5.77 15.69 -17.80
CA HIS A 66 -7.07 15.04 -17.63
C HIS A 66 -8.03 15.83 -16.73
N GLY A 67 -7.63 17.00 -16.21
CA GLY A 67 -8.44 17.86 -15.33
C GLY A 67 -8.58 17.33 -13.90
N VAL A 68 -7.72 16.40 -13.48
CA VAL A 68 -7.73 15.85 -12.12
C VAL A 68 -7.28 16.90 -11.10
N ASP A 69 -6.34 17.77 -11.47
CA ASP A 69 -5.89 18.92 -10.68
C ASP A 69 -7.06 19.87 -10.33
N GLN A 70 -7.87 20.21 -11.33
CA GLN A 70 -9.06 21.05 -11.16
C GLN A 70 -10.09 20.36 -10.27
N ARG A 71 -10.22 19.04 -10.40
CA ARG A 71 -11.18 18.26 -9.61
C ARG A 71 -10.78 18.12 -8.15
N LEU A 72 -9.51 17.91 -7.87
CA LEU A 72 -8.98 17.84 -6.51
C LEU A 72 -8.97 19.22 -5.85
N GLY A 73 -8.85 20.29 -6.64
CA GLY A 73 -8.65 21.63 -6.14
C GLY A 73 -7.21 21.88 -5.70
N PRO A 74 -6.82 23.15 -5.52
CA PRO A 74 -5.42 23.56 -5.44
C PRO A 74 -4.68 22.99 -4.22
N GLU A 75 -5.34 22.87 -3.07
CA GLU A 75 -4.70 22.39 -1.84
C GLU A 75 -4.40 20.88 -1.90
N ILE A 76 -5.38 20.08 -2.33
CA ILE A 76 -5.23 18.62 -2.45
C ILE A 76 -4.25 18.29 -3.56
N TRP A 77 -4.34 18.97 -4.70
CA TRP A 77 -3.39 18.82 -5.80
C TRP A 77 -1.96 19.13 -5.37
N TYR A 78 -1.76 20.23 -4.64
CA TYR A 78 -0.44 20.60 -4.11
C TYR A 78 0.13 19.50 -3.21
N ARG A 79 -0.66 18.95 -2.26
CA ARG A 79 -0.24 17.83 -1.41
C ARG A 79 0.14 16.60 -2.23
N LEU A 80 -0.68 16.23 -3.21
CA LEU A 80 -0.44 15.07 -4.08
C LEU A 80 0.89 15.21 -4.82
N VAL A 81 1.15 16.38 -5.41
CA VAL A 81 2.42 16.68 -6.09
C VAL A 81 3.61 16.66 -5.11
N GLN A 82 3.43 17.22 -3.90
CA GLN A 82 4.50 17.23 -2.89
C GLN A 82 4.83 15.84 -2.34
N HIS A 83 3.84 14.98 -2.14
CA HIS A 83 4.08 13.60 -1.72
C HIS A 83 4.90 12.82 -2.76
N ASN A 84 4.83 13.25 -4.03
CA ASN A 84 5.60 12.69 -5.14
C ASN A 84 5.56 11.16 -5.15
N THR A 85 4.36 10.59 -4.98
CA THR A 85 4.20 9.15 -4.73
C THR A 85 4.78 8.21 -5.80
N PRO A 86 4.90 8.59 -7.09
CA PRO A 86 5.62 7.78 -8.06
C PRO A 86 7.12 7.61 -7.76
N ASP A 87 7.71 8.43 -6.90
CA ASP A 87 9.12 8.31 -6.48
C ASP A 87 9.44 6.95 -5.84
N ILE A 88 8.45 6.28 -5.25
CA ILE A 88 8.59 4.92 -4.72
C ILE A 88 9.12 3.97 -5.81
N LEU A 89 8.72 4.16 -7.07
CA LEU A 89 9.13 3.32 -8.20
C LEU A 89 10.64 3.37 -8.45
N THR A 90 11.33 4.43 -8.01
CA THR A 90 12.79 4.54 -8.09
C THR A 90 13.53 3.59 -7.16
N TYR A 91 12.83 3.03 -6.17
CA TYR A 91 13.36 2.07 -5.20
C TYR A 91 12.97 0.63 -5.54
N ILE A 92 12.13 0.43 -6.56
CA ILE A 92 11.48 -0.84 -6.85
C ILE A 92 11.81 -1.34 -8.25
N LEU A 93 11.65 -0.47 -9.25
CA LEU A 93 11.72 -0.86 -10.65
C LEU A 93 13.18 -0.89 -11.11
N GLU A 94 13.66 -2.10 -11.36
CA GLU A 94 14.97 -2.37 -11.96
C GLU A 94 14.82 -2.75 -13.44
N ASP A 95 15.71 -2.28 -14.30
CA ASP A 95 15.77 -2.63 -15.73
C ASP A 95 14.44 -2.42 -16.47
N VAL A 96 13.84 -1.24 -16.33
CA VAL A 96 12.66 -0.81 -17.09
C VAL A 96 13.03 0.27 -18.09
N ASP A 97 12.34 0.30 -19.23
CA ASP A 97 12.52 1.37 -20.19
C ASP A 97 11.73 2.65 -19.82
N ASP A 98 12.00 3.74 -20.54
CA ASP A 98 11.35 5.02 -20.29
C ASP A 98 9.81 4.95 -20.32
N LYS A 99 9.25 4.12 -21.22
CA LYS A 99 7.80 4.04 -21.44
C LYS A 99 7.14 3.23 -20.33
N GLU A 100 7.75 2.11 -19.95
CA GLU A 100 7.30 1.27 -18.84
C GLU A 100 7.36 2.04 -17.52
N PHE A 101 8.47 2.74 -17.25
CA PHE A 101 8.59 3.54 -16.02
C PHE A 101 7.52 4.64 -15.99
N LEU A 102 7.31 5.35 -17.10
CA LEU A 102 6.25 6.36 -17.20
C LEU A 102 4.85 5.77 -16.99
N LEU A 103 4.57 4.60 -17.55
CA LEU A 103 3.29 3.89 -17.37
C LEU A 103 3.01 3.61 -15.89
N PHE A 104 4.00 3.12 -15.15
CA PHE A 104 3.86 2.89 -13.72
C PHE A 104 3.74 4.19 -12.93
N CYS A 105 4.43 5.25 -13.32
CA CYS A 105 4.22 6.57 -12.70
C CYS A 105 2.77 7.04 -12.85
N LYS A 106 2.17 6.89 -14.04
CA LYS A 106 0.76 7.21 -14.29
C LYS A 106 -0.16 6.36 -13.41
N PHE A 107 0.10 5.05 -13.34
CA PHE A 107 -0.66 4.13 -12.48
C PHE A 107 -0.65 4.55 -11.01
N MET A 108 0.53 4.83 -10.46
CA MET A 108 0.69 5.26 -9.07
C MET A 108 -0.04 6.57 -8.82
N LEU A 109 0.04 7.53 -9.74
CA LEU A 109 -0.70 8.79 -9.58
C LEU A 109 -2.21 8.60 -9.61
N VAL A 110 -2.75 7.76 -10.49
CA VAL A 110 -4.19 7.49 -10.50
C VAL A 110 -4.62 6.81 -9.20
N LEU A 111 -3.88 5.80 -8.75
CA LEU A 111 -4.12 5.11 -7.48
C LEU A 111 -4.17 6.10 -6.31
N TYR A 112 -3.12 6.90 -6.12
CA TYR A 112 -3.04 7.84 -5.00
C TYR A 112 -4.03 9.00 -5.13
N SER A 113 -4.46 9.36 -6.35
CA SER A 113 -5.54 10.33 -6.56
C SER A 113 -6.87 9.78 -6.06
N VAL A 114 -7.15 8.49 -6.32
CA VAL A 114 -8.33 7.81 -5.79
C VAL A 114 -8.25 7.71 -4.27
N ASP A 115 -7.14 7.22 -3.73
CA ASP A 115 -6.87 7.14 -2.27
C ASP A 115 -7.16 8.48 -1.58
N THR A 116 -6.59 9.56 -2.12
CA THR A 116 -6.77 10.92 -1.59
C THR A 116 -8.23 11.38 -1.65
N LEU A 117 -8.95 11.08 -2.74
CA LEU A 117 -10.38 11.38 -2.85
C LEU A 117 -11.23 10.58 -1.84
N LEU A 118 -10.83 9.34 -1.54
CA LEU A 118 -11.50 8.47 -0.59
C LEU A 118 -11.29 8.93 0.86
N ASP A 119 -10.11 9.47 1.18
CA ASP A 119 -9.78 9.96 2.53
C ASP A 119 -10.43 11.32 2.85
N ASP A 120 -10.42 12.27 1.91
CA ASP A 120 -10.77 13.67 2.19
C ASP A 120 -12.27 14.01 2.06
N THR A 121 -13.15 13.05 1.71
CA THR A 121 -14.55 13.37 1.42
C THR A 121 -15.58 12.41 2.02
N ALA A 122 -16.77 12.92 2.37
CA ALA A 122 -17.95 12.09 2.69
C ALA A 122 -18.31 11.14 1.52
N ILE A 123 -17.90 11.51 0.30
CA ILE A 123 -18.01 10.71 -0.92
C ILE A 123 -17.10 9.47 -0.83
N GLY A 124 -15.92 9.54 -0.22
CA GLY A 124 -15.03 8.39 -0.09
C GLY A 124 -15.58 7.21 0.71
N LYS A 125 -16.38 7.50 1.75
CA LYS A 125 -16.96 6.49 2.65
C LYS A 125 -18.05 5.63 1.96
N GLU A 126 -18.80 6.19 1.02
CA GLU A 126 -19.77 5.43 0.19
C GLU A 126 -19.07 4.52 -0.84
N TRP A 127 -17.84 4.85 -1.24
CA TRP A 127 -17.15 4.22 -2.39
C TRP A 127 -16.03 3.25 -2.00
N ARG A 128 -15.66 3.13 -0.71
CA ARG A 128 -14.68 2.10 -0.26
C ARG A 128 -15.05 0.68 -0.72
N TYR A 129 -16.34 0.37 -0.79
CA TYR A 129 -16.84 -0.92 -1.29
C TYR A 129 -16.70 -1.09 -2.82
N LEU A 130 -16.68 0.01 -3.57
CA LEU A 130 -16.57 0.00 -5.03
C LEU A 130 -15.13 -0.07 -5.50
N TRP A 131 -14.14 0.41 -4.74
CA TRP A 131 -12.71 0.30 -5.10
C TRP A 131 -12.23 -1.15 -5.27
N PHE A 132 -12.58 -2.03 -4.32
CA PHE A 132 -12.29 -3.47 -4.46
C PHE A 132 -12.96 -4.09 -5.69
N SER A 133 -14.06 -3.50 -6.17
CA SER A 133 -14.72 -3.89 -7.43
C SER A 133 -14.10 -3.21 -8.67
N PHE A 134 -13.57 -2.00 -8.52
CA PHE A 134 -12.88 -1.19 -9.55
C PHE A 134 -11.59 -1.86 -10.04
N SER A 135 -10.92 -2.60 -9.15
CA SER A 135 -9.76 -3.43 -9.50
C SER A 135 -10.08 -4.68 -10.33
N LYS A 136 -11.37 -4.99 -10.56
CA LYS A 136 -11.82 -6.29 -11.11
C LYS A 136 -12.55 -6.26 -12.46
N SER A 137 -12.79 -5.10 -13.08
CA SER A 137 -13.48 -5.08 -14.39
C SER A 137 -12.87 -4.18 -15.45
N SER A 138 -12.71 -4.74 -16.65
CA SER A 138 -12.45 -4.05 -17.92
C SER A 138 -13.73 -3.50 -18.56
N SER A 139 -14.89 -3.85 -18.01
CA SER A 139 -16.22 -3.49 -18.49
C SER A 139 -16.84 -2.42 -17.59
N TYR A 140 -16.80 -1.18 -18.07
CA TYR A 140 -17.51 -0.06 -17.45
C TYR A 140 -18.63 0.44 -18.35
N SER A 141 -19.84 -0.08 -18.14
CA SER A 141 -21.06 0.63 -18.51
C SER A 141 -21.63 1.25 -17.23
N SER A 142 -21.74 2.59 -17.23
CA SER A 142 -22.43 3.45 -16.25
C SER A 142 -21.89 3.58 -14.81
N CYS A 143 -20.73 4.23 -14.62
CA CYS A 143 -20.41 4.87 -13.34
C CYS A 143 -20.35 6.40 -13.48
N ASP A 144 -21.00 7.08 -12.53
CA ASP A 144 -21.40 8.48 -12.49
C ASP A 144 -20.32 9.53 -12.81
N LEU A 145 -20.79 10.68 -13.35
CA LEU A 145 -20.08 11.93 -13.71
C LEU A 145 -19.05 12.46 -12.68
N LYS A 146 -19.03 11.94 -11.45
CA LYS A 146 -18.22 12.44 -10.34
C LYS A 146 -16.82 11.84 -10.25
N LEU A 147 -16.48 10.73 -10.92
CA LEU A 147 -15.08 10.31 -11.10
C LEU A 147 -14.60 10.51 -12.54
N SER A 148 -15.38 11.21 -13.38
CA SER A 148 -15.13 11.31 -14.82
C SER A 148 -13.66 11.55 -15.17
N HIS A 149 -12.99 12.49 -14.50
CA HIS A 149 -11.60 12.84 -14.78
C HIS A 149 -10.59 11.73 -14.40
N VAL A 150 -10.69 11.17 -13.19
CA VAL A 150 -9.82 10.07 -12.74
C VAL A 150 -10.14 8.78 -13.48
N ALA A 151 -11.42 8.52 -13.77
CA ALA A 151 -11.88 7.38 -14.55
C ALA A 151 -11.46 7.49 -16.03
N LEU A 152 -11.37 8.69 -16.60
CA LEU A 152 -10.80 8.91 -17.93
C LEU A 152 -9.30 8.60 -17.93
N ALA A 153 -8.55 9.13 -16.96
CA ALA A 153 -7.13 8.80 -16.78
C ALA A 153 -6.90 7.30 -16.59
N TRP A 154 -7.75 6.63 -15.79
CA TRP A 154 -7.72 5.18 -15.60
C TRP A 154 -8.04 4.40 -16.88
N LYS A 155 -9.03 4.83 -17.66
CA LYS A 155 -9.37 4.20 -18.95
C LYS A 155 -8.23 4.32 -19.96
N GLU A 156 -7.60 5.49 -20.06
CA GLU A 156 -6.43 5.69 -20.92
C GLU A 156 -5.25 4.84 -20.46
N PHE A 157 -4.94 4.86 -19.15
CA PHE A 157 -3.94 3.98 -18.55
C PHE A 157 -4.21 2.51 -18.89
N TRP A 158 -5.44 2.04 -18.71
CA TRP A 158 -5.79 0.65 -18.95
C TRP A 158 -5.66 0.26 -20.43
N ALA A 159 -6.07 1.13 -21.34
CA ALA A 159 -5.88 0.91 -22.78
C ALA A 159 -4.38 0.87 -23.15
N GLU A 160 -3.57 1.75 -22.56
CA GLU A 160 -2.12 1.75 -22.71
C GLU A 160 -1.53 0.45 -22.13
N TYR A 161 -1.88 0.06 -20.91
CA TYR A 161 -1.44 -1.17 -20.24
C TYR A 161 -1.77 -2.44 -21.05
N GLN A 162 -2.98 -2.55 -21.59
CA GLN A 162 -3.37 -3.67 -22.45
C GLN A 162 -2.53 -3.77 -23.73
N SER A 163 -2.02 -2.64 -24.24
CA SER A 163 -1.14 -2.65 -25.41
C SER A 163 0.23 -3.29 -25.14
N TYR A 164 0.66 -3.40 -23.88
CA TYR A 164 1.88 -4.09 -23.48
C TYR A 164 1.74 -5.62 -23.41
N SER A 165 0.58 -6.18 -23.78
CA SER A 165 0.34 -7.64 -23.82
C SER A 165 0.63 -8.36 -22.50
N MET A 166 0.32 -7.72 -21.37
CA MET A 166 0.52 -8.30 -20.05
C MET A 166 -0.47 -9.46 -19.81
N PRO A 167 -0.01 -10.64 -19.38
CA PRO A 167 -0.78 -11.90 -19.48
C PRO A 167 -1.82 -12.12 -18.37
N TYR A 168 -2.06 -11.16 -17.50
CA TYR A 168 -2.50 -11.40 -16.12
C TYR A 168 -3.60 -10.42 -15.67
N ASP A 169 -4.76 -10.95 -15.27
CA ASP A 169 -5.95 -10.22 -14.80
C ASP A 169 -5.95 -10.22 -13.25
N TYR A 170 -5.30 -9.26 -12.58
CA TYR A 170 -5.15 -9.35 -11.10
C TYR A 170 -5.28 -8.06 -10.28
N ASN A 171 -5.45 -8.31 -8.97
CA ASN A 171 -5.79 -7.38 -7.91
C ASN A 171 -4.53 -6.67 -7.38
N VAL A 172 -4.58 -5.33 -7.36
CA VAL A 172 -3.68 -4.44 -6.60
C VAL A 172 -2.27 -4.22 -7.22
N VAL A 173 -1.75 -3.03 -6.95
CA VAL A 173 -0.45 -2.42 -7.32
C VAL A 173 0.73 -3.37 -7.42
N VAL A 174 0.80 -4.32 -6.49
CA VAL A 174 1.81 -5.37 -6.38
C VAL A 174 1.82 -6.23 -7.64
N ASP A 175 0.66 -6.70 -8.10
CA ASP A 175 0.57 -7.49 -9.33
C ASP A 175 0.80 -6.64 -10.58
N ALA A 176 0.37 -5.38 -10.62
CA ALA A 176 0.66 -4.52 -11.77
C ALA A 176 2.17 -4.32 -11.95
N ILE A 177 2.89 -4.09 -10.84
CA ILE A 177 4.33 -3.81 -10.83
C ILE A 177 5.15 -5.10 -11.00
N ILE A 178 4.70 -6.22 -10.42
CA ILE A 178 5.40 -7.50 -10.50
C ILE A 178 5.03 -8.27 -11.77
N SER A 179 3.84 -8.08 -12.38
CA SER A 179 3.42 -8.72 -13.65
C SER A 179 4.36 -8.45 -14.83
N ARG A 180 5.24 -7.43 -14.73
CA ARG A 180 6.40 -7.22 -15.62
C ARG A 180 7.30 -8.45 -15.73
N THR A 181 7.38 -9.25 -14.68
CA THR A 181 8.18 -10.48 -14.63
C THR A 181 7.47 -11.67 -15.31
N GLY A 182 6.25 -11.43 -15.81
CA GLY A 182 5.28 -12.38 -16.32
C GLY A 182 5.38 -12.91 -17.75
N PRO A 183 6.26 -12.46 -18.67
CA PRO A 183 6.50 -13.27 -19.87
C PRO A 183 7.38 -14.46 -19.45
N GLY A 184 6.75 -15.53 -18.97
CA GLY A 184 7.44 -16.80 -18.68
C GLY A 184 6.97 -17.58 -17.46
N ILE A 185 6.09 -17.04 -16.60
CA ILE A 185 5.49 -17.81 -15.50
C ILE A 185 4.18 -18.45 -16.00
N PRO A 186 4.07 -19.80 -16.05
CA PRO A 186 2.83 -20.47 -16.42
C PRO A 186 1.68 -20.11 -15.46
N MET A 187 0.45 -20.04 -15.98
CA MET A 187 -0.74 -19.73 -15.16
C MET A 187 -0.92 -20.72 -14.01
N GLU A 188 -0.62 -22.00 -14.25
CA GLU A 188 -0.68 -23.05 -13.24
C GLU A 188 0.32 -22.79 -12.10
N LEU A 189 1.51 -22.26 -12.42
CA LEU A 189 2.51 -21.88 -11.43
C LEU A 189 2.10 -20.58 -10.71
N PHE A 190 1.51 -19.63 -11.42
CA PHE A 190 1.01 -18.39 -10.83
C PHE A 190 -0.11 -18.65 -9.80
N HIS A 191 -0.99 -19.61 -10.08
CA HIS A 191 -2.06 -20.02 -9.16
C HIS A 191 -1.64 -21.08 -8.14
N SER A 192 -0.37 -21.48 -8.11
CA SER A 192 0.13 -22.47 -7.15
C SER A 192 0.24 -21.90 -5.73
N ASP A 193 0.08 -22.76 -4.73
CA ASP A 193 0.24 -22.41 -3.31
C ASP A 193 1.51 -21.59 -2.98
N PRO A 194 2.73 -21.92 -3.48
CA PRO A 194 3.91 -21.11 -3.20
C PRO A 194 3.84 -19.70 -3.81
N MET A 195 3.23 -19.52 -4.99
CA MET A 195 3.03 -18.17 -5.55
C MET A 195 2.02 -17.38 -4.72
N GLN A 196 0.88 -17.98 -4.36
CA GLN A 196 -0.14 -17.29 -3.58
C GLN A 196 0.36 -16.90 -2.19
N ARG A 197 1.21 -17.74 -1.57
CA ARG A 197 1.89 -17.42 -0.31
C ARG A 197 2.93 -16.31 -0.48
N LEU A 198 3.67 -16.28 -1.58
CA LEU A 198 4.58 -15.17 -1.91
C LEU A 198 3.81 -13.85 -2.04
N LEU A 199 2.69 -13.85 -2.77
CA LEU A 199 1.82 -12.69 -2.95
C LEU A 199 1.24 -12.16 -1.63
N LEU A 200 0.80 -13.06 -0.76
CA LEU A 200 0.29 -12.70 0.56
C LEU A 200 1.40 -12.06 1.42
N THR A 201 2.55 -12.74 1.53
CA THR A 201 3.65 -12.29 2.40
C THR A 201 4.26 -10.96 1.93
N VAL A 202 4.45 -10.75 0.63
CA VAL A 202 4.95 -9.47 0.10
C VAL A 202 3.95 -8.32 0.34
N THR A 203 2.65 -8.60 0.23
CA THR A 203 1.59 -7.62 0.47
C THR A 203 1.53 -7.25 1.95
N ASP A 204 1.51 -8.25 2.84
CA ASP A 204 1.50 -8.06 4.29
C ASP A 204 2.72 -7.26 4.75
N ALA A 205 3.93 -7.62 4.30
CA ALA A 205 5.15 -6.91 4.69
C ALA A 205 5.11 -5.41 4.31
N VAL A 206 4.68 -5.07 3.09
CA VAL A 206 4.63 -3.67 2.65
C VAL A 206 3.47 -2.90 3.27
N SER A 207 2.31 -3.53 3.43
CA SER A 207 1.15 -2.89 4.08
C SER A 207 1.40 -2.65 5.56
N TRP A 208 2.01 -3.60 6.27
CA TRP A 208 2.30 -3.42 7.70
C TRP A 208 3.44 -2.43 7.94
N ASP A 209 4.45 -2.41 7.07
CA ASP A 209 5.46 -1.35 7.09
C ASP A 209 4.80 0.02 6.85
N ASN A 210 3.91 0.12 5.87
CA ASN A 210 3.12 1.34 5.65
C ASN A 210 2.37 1.79 6.91
N ASP A 211 1.68 0.86 7.57
CA ASP A 211 0.89 1.12 8.78
C ASP A 211 1.75 1.69 9.92
N ILE A 212 2.99 1.21 10.08
CA ILE A 212 3.95 1.74 11.06
C ILE A 212 4.28 3.21 10.76
N PHE A 213 4.52 3.58 9.50
CA PHE A 213 4.81 4.96 9.11
C PHE A 213 3.56 5.86 9.11
N SER A 214 2.38 5.29 8.85
CA SER A 214 1.15 6.04 8.62
C SER A 214 0.28 6.20 9.87
N VAL A 215 0.45 5.39 10.92
CA VAL A 215 -0.46 5.35 12.09
C VAL A 215 -0.68 6.71 12.74
N TYR A 216 0.33 7.57 12.80
CA TYR A 216 0.15 8.94 13.31
C TYR A 216 -0.81 9.75 12.42
N LYS A 217 -0.55 9.78 11.11
CA LYS A 217 -1.41 10.47 10.14
C LYS A 217 -2.82 9.87 10.14
N GLU A 218 -2.95 8.56 10.11
CA GLU A 218 -4.23 7.89 9.92
C GLU A 218 -5.09 7.90 11.18
N CYS A 219 -4.56 7.40 12.30
CA CYS A 219 -5.35 7.24 13.52
C CYS A 219 -5.45 8.54 14.33
N ILE A 220 -4.38 9.35 14.35
CA ILE A 220 -4.36 10.55 15.19
C ILE A 220 -4.90 11.77 14.43
N VAL A 221 -4.43 12.01 13.20
CA VAL A 221 -4.89 13.16 12.40
C VAL A 221 -6.22 12.86 11.71
N ASN A 222 -6.31 11.77 10.95
CA ASN A 222 -7.49 11.46 10.12
C ASN A 222 -8.62 10.75 10.88
N LYS A 223 -8.36 10.25 12.10
CA LYS A 223 -9.29 9.44 12.89
C LYS A 223 -9.78 8.18 12.16
N ASP A 224 -8.96 7.65 11.25
CA ASP A 224 -9.18 6.36 10.61
C ASP A 224 -8.56 5.24 11.47
N LYS A 225 -9.32 4.19 11.73
CA LYS A 225 -8.92 3.07 12.58
C LYS A 225 -8.47 1.83 11.81
N HIS A 226 -8.46 1.89 10.48
CA HIS A 226 -8.00 0.78 9.62
C HIS A 226 -6.47 0.80 9.50
N ASN A 227 -5.77 0.46 10.59
CA ASN A 227 -4.32 0.43 10.66
C ASN A 227 -3.89 -0.65 11.67
N LEU A 228 -2.96 -1.53 11.27
CA LEU A 228 -2.54 -2.68 12.09
C LEU A 228 -2.03 -2.27 13.47
N VAL A 229 -1.22 -1.22 13.55
CA VAL A 229 -0.63 -0.77 14.82
C VAL A 229 -1.70 -0.32 15.80
N HIS A 230 -2.76 0.34 15.32
CA HIS A 230 -3.91 0.68 16.14
C HIS A 230 -4.71 -0.54 16.57
N ILE A 231 -4.95 -1.48 15.65
CA ILE A 231 -5.68 -2.72 15.96
C ILE A 231 -4.94 -3.53 17.03
N ILE A 232 -3.61 -3.71 16.91
CA ILE A 232 -2.79 -4.40 17.92
C ILE A 232 -2.87 -3.69 19.28
N SER A 233 -2.76 -2.35 19.29
CA SER A 233 -2.83 -1.56 20.52
C SER A 233 -4.14 -1.76 21.27
N GLU A 234 -5.28 -1.72 20.57
CA GLU A 234 -6.61 -1.91 21.16
C GLU A 234 -6.82 -3.36 21.62
N GLU A 235 -6.56 -4.35 20.75
CA GLU A 235 -6.81 -5.77 21.05
C GLU A 235 -5.94 -6.30 22.19
N GLN A 236 -4.71 -5.81 22.32
CA GLN A 236 -3.77 -6.22 23.37
C GLN A 236 -3.79 -5.28 24.59
N GLY A 237 -4.54 -4.17 24.54
CA GLY A 237 -4.54 -3.15 25.59
C GLY A 237 -3.15 -2.56 25.87
N CYS A 238 -2.32 -2.41 24.83
CA CYS A 238 -0.92 -1.99 24.94
C CYS A 238 -0.65 -0.61 24.31
N THR A 239 0.51 -0.02 24.58
CA THR A 239 0.90 1.27 23.99
C THR A 239 1.23 1.14 22.51
N TYR A 240 1.18 2.26 21.76
CA TYR A 240 1.59 2.26 20.35
C TYR A 240 3.04 1.84 20.14
N SER A 241 3.95 2.22 21.03
CA SER A 241 5.35 1.75 20.98
C SER A 241 5.42 0.23 21.05
N LYS A 242 4.64 -0.42 21.92
CA LYS A 242 4.59 -1.87 22.02
C LYS A 242 3.91 -2.51 20.80
N ALA A 243 2.86 -1.89 20.28
CA ALA A 243 2.17 -2.35 19.08
C ALA A 243 3.07 -2.28 17.83
N VAL A 244 3.88 -1.23 17.70
CA VAL A 244 4.91 -1.11 16.64
C VAL A 244 5.97 -2.20 16.76
N GLU A 245 6.41 -2.53 17.97
CA GLU A 245 7.36 -3.64 18.18
C GLU A 245 6.75 -5.00 17.75
N PHE A 246 5.45 -5.22 18.02
CA PHE A 246 4.74 -6.40 17.53
C PHE A 246 4.62 -6.40 16.00
N ALA A 247 4.20 -5.30 15.39
CA ALA A 247 4.13 -5.18 13.93
C ALA A 247 5.49 -5.40 13.26
N ARG A 248 6.57 -4.87 13.86
CA ARG A 248 7.95 -5.12 13.44
C ARG A 248 8.29 -6.62 13.44
N GLN A 249 7.96 -7.33 14.52
CA GLN A 249 8.20 -8.77 14.59
C GLN A 249 7.37 -9.54 13.56
N MET A 250 6.12 -9.13 13.33
CA MET A 250 5.27 -9.73 12.29
C MET A 250 5.88 -9.53 10.90
N ILE A 251 6.46 -8.36 10.61
CA ILE A 251 7.17 -8.11 9.36
C ILE A 251 8.40 -9.02 9.22
N ASP A 252 9.21 -9.16 10.28
CA ASP A 252 10.38 -10.07 10.27
C ASP A 252 9.97 -11.52 9.93
N ASP A 253 8.94 -12.03 10.62
CA ASP A 253 8.43 -13.38 10.43
C ASP A 253 7.88 -13.56 8.99
N THR A 254 7.13 -12.57 8.49
CA THR A 254 6.59 -12.57 7.13
C THR A 254 7.68 -12.55 6.06
N ILE A 255 8.80 -11.87 6.28
CA ILE A 255 9.95 -11.90 5.35
C ILE A 255 10.57 -13.30 5.29
N MET A 256 10.65 -13.99 6.43
CA MET A 256 11.13 -15.39 6.46
C MET A 256 10.19 -16.31 5.67
N ASP A 257 8.88 -16.14 5.83
CA ASP A 257 7.87 -16.89 5.08
C ASP A 257 7.89 -16.57 3.59
N MET A 258 8.14 -15.30 3.22
CA MET A 258 8.32 -14.86 1.84
C MET A 258 9.50 -15.59 1.18
N GLU A 259 10.65 -15.66 1.85
CA GLU A 259 11.84 -16.36 1.33
C GLU A 259 11.61 -17.88 1.23
N ALA A 260 10.88 -18.47 2.17
CA ALA A 260 10.47 -19.86 2.10
C ALA A 260 9.53 -20.12 0.89
N ALA A 261 8.56 -19.23 0.65
CA ALA A 261 7.66 -19.30 -0.49
C ALA A 261 8.41 -19.18 -1.83
N ILE A 262 9.39 -18.27 -1.93
CA ILE A 262 10.29 -18.15 -3.09
C ILE A 262 11.06 -19.46 -3.31
N SER A 263 11.60 -20.07 -2.24
CA SER A 263 12.30 -21.36 -2.34
C SER A 263 11.40 -22.46 -2.88
N ASP A 264 10.16 -22.55 -2.41
CA ASP A 264 9.20 -23.54 -2.87
C ASP A 264 8.74 -23.26 -4.32
N LEU A 265 8.56 -21.99 -4.68
CA LEU A 265 8.20 -21.58 -6.03
C LEU A 265 9.28 -21.98 -7.04
N ARG A 266 10.57 -21.79 -6.70
CA ARG A 266 11.71 -22.23 -7.52
C ARG A 266 11.70 -23.75 -7.75
N LYS A 267 11.35 -24.54 -6.73
CA LYS A 267 11.26 -26.01 -6.85
C LYS A 267 10.09 -26.45 -7.73
N ALA A 268 8.98 -25.71 -7.69
CA ALA A 268 7.77 -25.99 -8.47
C ALA A 268 7.87 -25.52 -9.93
N ALA A 269 8.78 -24.59 -10.23
CA ALA A 269 8.91 -24.00 -11.55
C ALA A 269 9.48 -24.98 -12.58
N PRO A 270 8.87 -25.07 -13.79
CA PRO A 270 9.52 -25.76 -14.90
C PRO A 270 10.78 -25.00 -15.34
N GLU A 271 11.73 -25.71 -15.95
CA GLU A 271 13.04 -25.15 -16.34
C GLU A 271 12.92 -23.85 -17.15
N GLY A 272 11.96 -23.78 -18.08
CA GLY A 272 11.71 -22.60 -18.91
C GLY A 272 11.14 -21.38 -18.16
N ALA A 273 10.66 -21.55 -16.93
CA ALA A 273 10.08 -20.49 -16.10
C ALA A 273 11.02 -19.98 -14.99
N LEU A 274 12.14 -20.67 -14.73
CA LEU A 274 13.04 -20.35 -13.62
C LEU A 274 13.55 -18.90 -13.68
N HIS A 275 13.95 -18.43 -14.86
CA HIS A 275 14.40 -17.04 -15.03
C HIS A 275 13.32 -16.03 -14.67
N ALA A 276 12.08 -16.28 -15.08
CA ALA A 276 10.95 -15.42 -14.78
C ALA A 276 10.62 -15.44 -13.27
N VAL A 277 10.68 -16.60 -12.63
CA VAL A 277 10.52 -16.76 -11.18
C VAL A 277 11.59 -16.00 -10.40
N GLU A 278 12.86 -16.05 -10.81
CA GLU A 278 13.92 -15.28 -10.15
C GLU A 278 13.69 -13.78 -10.27
N LYS A 279 13.28 -13.30 -11.45
CA LYS A 279 12.96 -11.89 -11.66
C LYS A 279 11.77 -11.44 -10.81
N TYR A 280 10.74 -12.29 -10.71
CA TYR A 280 9.56 -12.08 -9.86
C TYR A 280 9.98 -11.95 -8.39
N ALA A 281 10.77 -12.90 -7.91
CA ALA A 281 11.30 -12.90 -6.54
C ALA A 281 12.16 -11.65 -6.26
N SER A 282 13.03 -11.24 -7.19
CA SER A 282 13.81 -10.01 -7.07
C SER A 282 12.91 -8.78 -6.94
N THR A 283 11.89 -8.68 -7.77
CA THR A 283 10.95 -7.56 -7.73
C THR A 283 10.16 -7.52 -6.40
N CYS A 284 9.79 -8.68 -5.84
CA CYS A 284 9.17 -8.75 -4.50
C CYS A 284 10.11 -8.23 -3.41
N ARG A 285 11.38 -8.63 -3.44
CA ARG A 285 12.39 -8.14 -2.48
C ARG A 285 12.58 -6.63 -2.57
N ASN A 286 12.66 -6.10 -3.79
CA ASN A 286 12.75 -4.66 -4.06
C ASN A 286 11.49 -3.93 -3.61
N TRP A 287 10.31 -4.54 -3.73
CA TRP A 287 9.05 -3.99 -3.23
C TRP A 287 9.12 -3.78 -1.72
N VAL A 288 9.59 -4.76 -0.98
CA VAL A 288 9.71 -4.73 0.48
C VAL A 288 10.75 -3.69 0.94
N SER A 289 12.00 -3.82 0.50
CA SER A 289 13.08 -2.92 0.94
C SER A 289 12.89 -1.49 0.41
N GLY A 290 12.41 -1.37 -0.83
CA GLY A 290 12.21 -0.10 -1.50
C GLY A 290 11.04 0.69 -0.92
N SER A 291 9.94 0.02 -0.55
CA SER A 291 8.82 0.69 0.14
C SER A 291 9.27 1.29 1.46
N HIS A 292 10.00 0.52 2.29
CA HIS A 292 10.53 1.02 3.55
C HIS A 292 11.47 2.23 3.36
N ALA A 293 12.42 2.13 2.42
CA ALA A 293 13.35 3.21 2.12
C ALA A 293 12.66 4.49 1.64
N TRP A 294 11.57 4.35 0.87
CA TRP A 294 10.75 5.47 0.43
C TRP A 294 9.89 6.03 1.57
N HIS A 295 9.25 5.19 2.38
CA HIS A 295 8.45 5.60 3.54
C HIS A 295 9.28 6.49 4.50
N ALA A 296 10.52 6.10 4.78
CA ALA A 296 11.44 6.84 5.63
C ALA A 296 11.81 8.25 5.13
N LYS A 297 11.69 8.51 3.82
CA LYS A 297 12.09 9.80 3.20
C LYS A 297 10.91 10.66 2.76
N SER A 298 9.80 10.01 2.41
CA SER A 298 8.65 10.63 1.76
C SER A 298 8.00 11.68 2.65
N LEU A 299 7.67 12.84 2.07
CA LEU A 299 6.92 13.88 2.75
C LEU A 299 5.53 13.41 3.20
N ARG A 300 5.01 12.32 2.62
CA ARG A 300 3.73 11.71 3.02
C ARG A 300 3.69 11.29 4.49
N TYR A 301 4.82 10.89 5.08
CA TYR A 301 4.89 10.36 6.45
C TYR A 301 5.59 11.29 7.44
N LYS A 302 6.16 12.41 6.97
CA LYS A 302 6.88 13.40 7.82
C LYS A 302 6.01 14.15 8.83
N ALA A 303 4.70 13.89 8.87
CA ALA A 303 3.82 14.41 9.91
C ALA A 303 4.09 13.76 11.29
N HIS A 304 4.84 12.64 11.33
CA HIS A 304 5.33 12.06 12.58
C HIS A 304 6.18 13.09 13.34
N PRO A 305 5.80 13.48 14.56
CA PRO A 305 6.53 14.46 15.37
C PRO A 305 7.91 13.97 15.81
#